data_AF-A0AAV4GXN9-F1
#
_entry.id   AF-A0AAV4GXN9-F1
#
_cell.length_a   1.000
_cell.length_b   1.000
_cell.length_c   1.000
_cell.angle_alpha   90.00
_cell.angle_beta   90.00
_cell.angle_gamma   90.00
#
_symmetry.space_group_name_H-M   'P 1'
#
loop_
_entity.id
_entity.type
_entity.pdbx_description
1 polymer ?
#
loop_
_entity_poly.entity_id
_entity_poly.type
_entity_poly.pdbx_seq_one_letter_code
_entity_poly.pdbx_strand_id
1 'polypeptide(L)'
;MAEDSDDDPVTDEVDVFLSQSLSDNLYLMQYPLRPKGMGYNHLDHLSARVKPVQKRVEIELALDTRSKNYSASKGEQIAVNVDGNLPQNAGDRVFSTSRMDKITLSCPPHTQSFSNCQYAIGLVKDGEIFL
;
A
#
# COMPACT_ATOMS: atom_id res chain seq x y z
N MET A 1 -58.58 0.66 4.59
CA MET A 1 -57.59 -0.42 4.78
C MET A 1 -56.45 -0.08 3.85
N ALA A 2 -55.34 0.42 4.39
CA ALA A 2 -54.14 0.65 3.58
C ALA A 2 -53.52 -0.74 3.37
N GLU A 3 -53.40 -1.14 2.11
CA GLU A 3 -52.67 -2.33 1.72
C GLU A 3 -51.18 -2.03 1.95
N ASP A 4 -50.53 -2.78 2.85
CA ASP A 4 -49.08 -2.78 3.05
C ASP A 4 -48.40 -3.23 1.75
N SER A 5 -48.07 -2.27 0.89
CA SER A 5 -47.41 -2.49 -0.41
C SER A 5 -45.91 -2.18 -0.36
N ASP A 6 -45.24 -2.49 0.76
CA ASP A 6 -43.84 -2.09 1.02
C ASP A 6 -42.91 -3.28 1.34
N ASP A 7 -43.32 -4.53 1.09
CA ASP A 7 -42.47 -5.71 1.31
C ASP A 7 -41.69 -6.04 0.02
N ASP A 8 -40.49 -5.49 -0.13
CA ASP A 8 -39.53 -5.82 -1.20
C ASP A 8 -39.10 -7.30 -1.05
N PRO A 9 -39.49 -8.21 -1.96
CA PRO A 9 -39.29 -9.64 -1.76
C PRO A 9 -37.79 -9.99 -1.80
N VAL A 10 -37.36 -10.85 -0.87
CA VAL A 10 -36.01 -11.40 -0.87
C VAL A 10 -35.79 -12.18 -2.17
N THR A 11 -34.82 -11.74 -2.98
CA THR A 11 -34.48 -12.41 -4.25
C THR A 11 -33.42 -13.50 -4.07
N ASP A 12 -32.46 -13.30 -3.16
CA ASP A 12 -31.32 -14.18 -2.95
C ASP A 12 -30.86 -14.18 -1.48
N GLU A 13 -30.43 -15.34 -0.99
CA GLU A 13 -29.77 -15.51 0.31
C GLU A 13 -28.26 -15.70 0.10
N VAL A 14 -27.45 -15.02 0.90
CA VAL A 14 -25.98 -15.03 0.78
C VAL A 14 -25.38 -15.45 2.11
N ASP A 15 -24.61 -16.54 2.09
CA ASP A 15 -23.88 -17.01 3.26
C ASP A 15 -22.71 -16.05 3.58
N VAL A 16 -22.62 -15.68 4.85
CA VAL A 16 -21.58 -14.78 5.37
C VAL A 16 -20.71 -15.52 6.38
N PHE A 17 -19.44 -15.69 6.05
CA PHE A 17 -18.42 -16.27 6.90
C PHE A 17 -17.55 -15.18 7.51
N LEU A 18 -17.12 -15.38 8.76
CA LEU A 18 -16.21 -14.47 9.46
C LEU A 18 -14.90 -15.19 9.77
N SER A 19 -13.79 -14.64 9.28
CA SER A 19 -12.43 -15.09 9.57
C SER A 19 -11.73 -14.11 10.49
N GLN A 20 -11.25 -14.59 11.64
CA GLN A 20 -10.49 -13.77 12.60
C GLN A 20 -8.98 -14.04 12.53
N SER A 21 -8.51 -14.88 11.61
CA SER A 21 -7.10 -15.29 11.56
C SER A 21 -6.12 -14.15 11.31
N LEU A 22 -6.57 -13.07 10.66
CA LEU A 22 -5.76 -11.90 10.31
C LEU A 22 -6.19 -10.62 11.03
N SER A 23 -7.08 -10.69 12.03
CA SER A 23 -7.67 -9.51 12.67
C SER A 23 -6.64 -8.49 13.17
N ASP A 24 -5.51 -8.98 13.69
CA ASP A 24 -4.47 -8.14 14.30
C ASP A 24 -3.36 -7.73 13.31
N ASN A 25 -3.31 -8.38 12.15
CA ASN A 25 -2.20 -8.30 11.19
C ASN A 25 -2.61 -7.80 9.79
N LEU A 26 -3.89 -7.48 9.59
CA LEU A 26 -4.41 -6.96 8.32
C LEU A 26 -4.33 -5.43 8.29
N TYR A 27 -3.63 -4.89 7.30
CA TYR A 27 -3.44 -3.45 7.12
C TYR A 27 -4.01 -2.99 5.78
N LEU A 28 -4.77 -1.90 5.78
CA LEU A 28 -5.22 -1.23 4.57
C LEU A 28 -4.28 -0.06 4.24
N MET A 29 -3.57 -0.16 3.12
CA MET A 29 -2.72 0.92 2.61
C MET A 29 -3.44 1.66 1.50
N GLN A 30 -3.62 2.97 1.68
CA GLN A 30 -4.23 3.86 0.69
C GLN A 30 -3.19 4.84 0.14
N TYR A 31 -3.28 5.13 -1.15
CA TYR A 31 -2.39 6.07 -1.85
C TYR A 31 -3.20 7.23 -2.43
N PRO A 32 -3.56 8.26 -1.63
CA PRO A 32 -4.52 9.29 -2.06
C PRO A 32 -4.11 10.07 -3.31
N LEU A 33 -2.80 10.21 -3.54
CA LEU A 33 -2.25 10.93 -4.68
C LEU A 33 -2.17 10.09 -5.96
N ARG A 34 -2.57 8.81 -5.92
CA ARG A 34 -2.41 7.89 -7.05
C ARG A 34 -3.76 7.45 -7.62
N PRO A 35 -3.98 7.56 -8.94
CA PRO A 35 -5.19 7.07 -9.58
C PRO A 35 -5.35 5.55 -9.46
N LYS A 36 -6.61 5.08 -9.38
CA LYS A 36 -6.96 3.65 -9.26
C LYS A 36 -6.30 2.76 -10.33
N GLY A 37 -6.16 3.25 -11.56
CA GLY A 37 -5.58 2.51 -12.68
C GLY A 37 -4.04 2.43 -12.68
N MET A 38 -3.36 3.15 -11.80
CA MET A 38 -1.89 3.23 -11.76
C MET A 38 -1.35 2.75 -10.41
N GLY A 39 -1.49 1.46 -10.13
CA GLY A 39 -0.94 0.83 -8.91
C GLY A 39 0.59 0.70 -8.91
N TYR A 40 1.17 0.33 -7.76
CA TYR A 40 2.62 0.07 -7.63
C TYR A 40 3.02 -1.36 -8.04
N ASN A 41 2.08 -2.19 -8.49
CA ASN A 41 2.29 -3.60 -8.82
C ASN A 41 3.34 -3.86 -9.91
N HIS A 42 3.63 -2.87 -10.75
CA HIS A 42 4.61 -2.98 -11.84
C HIS A 42 6.03 -2.59 -11.42
N LEU A 43 6.23 -2.09 -10.20
CA LEU A 43 7.55 -1.75 -9.67
C LEU A 43 8.06 -2.88 -8.79
N ASP A 44 9.37 -3.10 -8.84
CA ASP A 44 10.03 -4.07 -7.96
C ASP A 44 10.02 -3.54 -6.52
N HIS A 45 9.53 -4.35 -5.60
CA HIS A 45 9.50 -4.02 -4.18
C HIS A 45 10.81 -4.48 -3.55
N LEU A 46 11.63 -3.51 -3.11
CA LEU A 46 12.99 -3.77 -2.62
C LEU A 46 12.98 -4.16 -1.14
N SER A 47 12.25 -3.41 -0.31
CA SER A 47 12.14 -3.69 1.12
C SER A 47 10.87 -3.12 1.72
N ALA A 48 10.42 -3.68 2.83
CA ALA A 48 9.35 -3.15 3.65
C ALA A 48 9.77 -3.14 5.12
N ARG A 49 9.49 -2.05 5.82
CA ARG A 49 9.80 -1.87 7.24
C ARG A 49 8.52 -1.52 7.98
N VAL A 50 8.26 -2.19 9.10
CA VAL A 50 7.08 -1.94 9.92
C VAL A 50 7.46 -1.72 11.38
N LYS A 51 6.87 -0.70 12.00
CA LYS A 51 6.86 -0.52 13.46
C LYS A 51 5.43 -0.77 13.93
N PRO A 52 5.08 -1.99 14.39
CA PRO A 52 3.70 -2.37 14.65
C PRO A 52 3.06 -1.58 15.81
N VAL A 53 3.84 -1.27 16.86
CA VAL A 53 3.36 -0.48 18.00
C VAL A 53 3.09 0.96 17.61
N GLN A 54 3.99 1.56 16.82
CA GLN A 54 3.86 2.94 16.35
C GLN A 54 3.01 3.07 15.08
N LYS A 55 2.47 1.95 14.55
CA LYS A 55 1.69 1.87 13.31
C LYS A 55 2.33 2.66 12.15
N ARG A 56 3.64 2.50 11.97
CA ARG A 56 4.40 3.10 10.86
C ARG A 56 4.84 2.02 9.89
N VAL A 57 4.70 2.31 8.61
CA VAL A 57 5.16 1.42 7.54
C VAL A 57 5.96 2.24 6.54
N GLU A 58 7.08 1.69 6.09
CA GLU A 58 7.84 2.20 4.95
C GLU A 58 8.03 1.11 3.92
N ILE A 59 7.92 1.46 2.65
CA ILE A 59 8.12 0.54 1.52
C ILE A 59 9.09 1.22 0.55
N GLU A 60 10.15 0.50 0.18
CA GLU A 60 11.11 0.92 -0.84
C GLU A 60 10.77 0.23 -2.16
N LEU A 61 10.60 1.02 -3.23
CA LEU A 61 10.28 0.56 -4.57
C LEU A 61 11.38 0.97 -5.53
N ALA A 62 11.77 0.07 -6.42
CA ALA A 62 12.76 0.36 -7.46
C ALA A 62 12.16 1.31 -8.52
N LEU A 63 13.02 2.17 -9.05
CA LEU A 63 12.73 3.02 -10.20
C LEU A 63 13.42 2.47 -11.44
N ASP A 64 12.72 2.50 -12.57
CA ASP A 64 13.34 2.22 -13.87
C ASP A 64 14.18 3.42 -14.33
N THR A 65 15.48 3.35 -14.04
CA THR A 65 16.46 4.38 -14.45
C THR A 65 16.78 4.35 -15.95
N ARG A 66 16.30 3.36 -16.70
CA ARG A 66 16.50 3.22 -18.15
C ARG A 66 15.31 3.74 -18.95
N SER A 67 14.19 4.01 -18.28
CA SER A 67 13.00 4.57 -18.89
C SER A 67 13.27 5.91 -19.58
N LYS A 68 12.61 6.16 -20.70
CA LYS A 68 12.60 7.48 -21.37
C LYS A 68 12.09 8.62 -20.48
N ASN A 69 11.32 8.27 -19.44
CA ASN A 69 10.76 9.23 -18.49
C ASN A 69 11.74 9.58 -17.36
N TYR A 70 12.91 8.94 -17.31
CA TYR A 70 13.92 9.16 -16.29
C TYR A 70 15.08 10.02 -16.83
N SER A 71 15.37 11.13 -16.16
CA SER A 71 16.53 11.97 -16.50
C SER A 71 17.76 11.49 -15.74
N ALA A 72 18.66 10.79 -16.43
CA ALA A 72 19.89 10.26 -15.85
C ALA A 72 20.74 11.35 -15.16
N SER A 73 20.91 12.50 -15.80
CA SER A 73 21.71 13.61 -15.26
C SER A 73 21.14 14.16 -13.94
N LYS A 74 19.81 14.30 -13.83
CA LYS A 74 19.17 14.70 -12.57
C LYS A 74 19.26 13.61 -11.51
N GLY A 75 19.09 12.34 -11.92
CA GLY A 75 19.22 11.19 -11.04
C GLY A 75 20.60 11.10 -10.39
N GLU A 76 21.66 11.35 -11.16
CA GLU A 76 23.05 11.41 -10.67
C GLU A 76 23.25 12.57 -9.70
N GLN A 77 22.77 13.77 -10.02
CA GLN A 77 22.89 14.93 -9.13
C GLN A 77 22.20 14.70 -7.78
N ILE A 78 20.99 14.13 -7.78
CA ILE A 78 20.27 13.79 -6.54
C ILE A 78 21.07 12.76 -5.74
N ALA A 79 21.57 11.71 -6.38
CA ALA A 79 22.33 10.68 -5.69
C ALA A 79 23.63 11.23 -5.07
N VAL A 80 24.37 12.07 -5.80
CA VAL A 80 25.58 12.73 -5.27
C VAL A 80 25.24 13.67 -4.11
N ASN A 81 24.13 14.39 -4.17
CA ASN A 81 23.72 15.28 -3.08
C ASN A 81 23.30 14.53 -1.81
N VAL A 82 22.80 13.30 -1.94
CA VAL A 82 22.36 12.47 -0.81
C VAL A 82 23.49 11.61 -0.25
N ASP A 83 24.19 10.87 -1.11
CA ASP A 83 25.23 9.93 -0.72
C ASP A 83 26.63 10.57 -0.65
N GLY A 84 26.79 11.79 -1.16
CA GLY A 84 28.08 12.45 -1.26
C GLY A 84 29.07 11.65 -2.10
N ASN A 85 30.32 11.58 -1.62
CA ASN A 85 31.40 10.84 -2.27
C ASN A 85 31.68 9.49 -1.57
N LEU A 86 30.65 8.88 -0.96
CA LEU A 86 30.79 7.55 -0.35
C LEU A 86 31.24 6.53 -1.43
N PRO A 87 32.17 5.61 -1.12
CA PRO A 87 32.54 4.56 -2.06
C PRO A 87 31.31 3.70 -2.37
N GLN A 88 31.23 3.10 -3.56
CA GLN A 88 30.04 2.33 -3.96
C GLN A 88 29.70 1.18 -3.02
N ASN A 89 30.71 0.60 -2.36
CA ASN A 89 30.52 -0.52 -1.43
C ASN A 89 30.23 -0.07 0.01
N ALA A 90 30.03 1.22 0.27
CA ALA A 90 29.61 1.69 1.58
C ALA A 90 28.16 1.26 1.84
N GLY A 91 27.94 0.51 2.92
CA GLY A 91 26.61 0.03 3.32
C GLY A 91 25.62 1.13 3.71
N ASP A 92 26.11 2.34 3.96
CA ASP A 92 25.31 3.49 4.40
C ASP A 92 24.74 4.33 3.23
N ARG A 93 24.98 3.92 1.98
CA ARG A 93 24.42 4.61 0.80
C ARG A 93 22.90 4.43 0.75
N VAL A 94 22.21 5.52 0.43
CA VAL A 94 20.78 5.52 0.16
C VAL A 94 20.52 4.92 -1.22
N PHE A 95 21.30 5.32 -2.24
CA PHE A 95 21.13 4.85 -3.60
C PHE A 95 22.28 3.93 -4.03
N SER A 96 21.90 2.73 -4.50
CA SER A 96 22.88 1.69 -4.83
C SER A 96 23.62 1.96 -6.14
N THR A 97 22.95 2.57 -7.11
CA THR A 97 23.45 2.73 -8.47
C THR A 97 23.96 4.14 -8.79
N SER A 98 24.52 4.90 -7.82
CA SER A 98 25.03 6.28 -8.05
C SER A 98 24.04 7.23 -8.76
N ARG A 99 22.77 6.84 -8.78
CA ARG A 99 21.61 7.49 -9.39
C ARG A 99 20.44 7.20 -8.49
N MET A 100 19.46 8.09 -8.45
CA MET A 100 18.21 7.87 -7.71
C MET A 100 17.44 6.68 -8.30
N ASP A 101 17.66 5.49 -7.75
CA ASP A 101 17.17 4.20 -8.26
C ASP A 101 16.01 3.62 -7.46
N LYS A 102 15.58 4.31 -6.42
CA LYS A 102 14.44 3.91 -5.61
C LYS A 102 13.64 5.10 -5.11
N ILE A 103 12.40 4.81 -4.73
CA ILE A 103 11.53 5.70 -3.95
C ILE A 103 11.15 5.01 -2.65
N THR A 104 10.98 5.81 -1.60
CA THR A 104 10.49 5.34 -0.30
C THR A 104 9.11 5.92 -0.05
N LEU A 105 8.11 5.06 0.09
CA LEU A 105 6.77 5.42 0.52
C LEU A 105 6.71 5.29 2.04
N SER A 106 6.39 6.37 2.74
CA SER A 106 6.27 6.37 4.20
C SER A 106 4.82 6.63 4.61
N CYS A 107 4.31 5.78 5.49
CA CYS A 107 3.00 5.91 6.11
C CYS A 107 3.18 6.42 7.55
N PRO A 108 2.77 7.67 7.85
CA PRO A 108 2.75 8.16 9.22
C PRO A 108 1.68 7.41 10.04
N PRO A 109 1.80 7.41 11.39
CA PRO A 109 0.79 6.79 12.24
C PRO A 109 -0.57 7.43 11.97
N HIS A 110 -1.57 6.60 11.69
CA HIS A 110 -2.94 7.07 11.60
C HIS A 110 -3.41 7.48 13.00
N THR A 111 -3.84 8.73 13.14
CA THR A 111 -4.22 9.33 14.43
C THR A 111 -5.60 8.91 14.91
N GLN A 112 -6.40 8.25 14.06
CA GLN A 112 -7.71 7.73 14.41
C GLN A 112 -7.64 6.22 14.56
N SER A 113 -7.76 5.76 15.80
CA SER A 113 -7.99 4.34 16.09
C SER A 113 -9.47 4.06 15.83
N PHE A 114 -9.77 3.25 14.81
CA PHE A 114 -11.13 2.76 14.56
C PHE A 114 -11.46 1.64 15.56
N SER A 115 -11.64 2.01 16.82
CA SER A 115 -11.86 1.06 17.91
C SER A 115 -13.35 0.73 18.05
N ASN A 116 -13.94 0.03 17.07
CA ASN A 116 -15.31 -0.54 17.13
C ASN A 116 -15.67 -1.46 15.93
N CYS A 117 -14.70 -2.14 15.28
CA CYS A 117 -14.97 -3.01 14.11
C CYS A 117 -15.78 -2.33 12.99
N GLN A 118 -15.58 -1.02 12.78
CA GLN A 118 -16.33 -0.22 11.79
C GLN A 118 -15.99 -0.59 10.33
N TYR A 119 -14.91 -1.35 10.12
CA TYR A 119 -14.41 -1.72 8.82
C TYR A 119 -14.05 -3.21 8.82
N ALA A 120 -14.45 -3.89 7.75
CA ALA A 120 -14.05 -5.25 7.42
C ALA A 120 -13.59 -5.28 5.95
N ILE A 121 -12.75 -6.26 5.61
CA ILE A 121 -12.38 -6.55 4.23
C ILE A 121 -13.11 -7.83 3.85
N GLY A 122 -14.13 -7.69 2.99
CA GLY A 122 -14.90 -8.82 2.47
C GLY A 122 -14.34 -9.33 1.15
N LEU A 123 -14.21 -10.64 0.99
CA LEU A 123 -14.00 -11.31 -0.28
C LEU A 123 -15.30 -11.98 -0.72
N VAL A 124 -15.77 -11.62 -1.92
CA VAL A 124 -16.94 -12.27 -2.53
C VAL A 124 -16.46 -13.39 -3.43
N LYS A 125 -16.95 -14.61 -3.20
CA LYS A 125 -16.60 -15.79 -4.00
C LYS A 125 -17.78 -16.73 -4.10
N ASP A 126 -18.12 -17.12 -5.33
CA ASP A 126 -19.16 -18.12 -5.63
C ASP A 126 -20.54 -17.84 -5.00
N GLY A 127 -20.87 -16.55 -4.78
CA GLY A 127 -22.14 -16.14 -4.16
C GLY A 127 -22.08 -16.04 -2.63
N GLU A 128 -20.93 -16.32 -2.02
CA GLU A 128 -20.69 -16.24 -0.58
C GLU A 128 -19.79 -15.03 -0.24
N ILE A 129 -19.89 -14.53 0.99
CA ILE A 129 -19.08 -13.41 1.50
C ILE A 129 -18.19 -13.91 2.65
N PHE A 130 -16.89 -13.66 2.54
CA PHE A 130 -15.89 -13.94 3.57
C PHE A 130 -15.37 -12.63 4.16
N LEU A 131 -15.77 -12.32 5.40
CA LEU A 131 -15.32 -11.15 6.18
C LEU A 131 -14.06 -11.45 6.98
#